data_AF-A0A0A0BIG4-F1
#
_entry.id   AF-A0A0A0BIG4-F1
#
_cell.length_a   1.000
_cell.length_b   1.000
_cell.length_c   1.000
_cell.angle_alpha   90.00
_cell.angle_beta   90.00
_cell.angle_gamma   90.00
#
_symmetry.space_group_name_H-M   'P 1'
#
loop_
_entity.id
_entity.type
_entity.pdbx_description
1 polymer ?
#
loop_
_entity_poly.entity_id
_entity_poly.type
_entity_poly.pdbx_seq_one_letter_code
_entity_poly.pdbx_strand_id
1 'polypeptide(L)' 'EIAKYVPIVVKLCYAIAGVVAVVGAISVYIAMNNEEQDVKKKIMMIVGACIFLVAAAQALPLFFGVTN' A
#
# COMPACT_ATOMS: atom_id res chain seq x y z
N GLU A 1 -2.83 -6.84 -26.51
CA GLU A 1 -1.73 -7.48 -25.74
C GLU A 1 -1.55 -6.89 -24.34
N ILE A 2 -1.58 -5.55 -24.18
CA ILE A 2 -1.40 -4.85 -22.90
C ILE A 2 -2.49 -5.20 -21.85
N ALA A 3 -3.74 -5.38 -22.30
CA ALA A 3 -4.87 -5.72 -21.43
C ALA A 3 -4.71 -7.04 -20.65
N LYS A 4 -3.83 -7.95 -21.08
CA LYS A 4 -3.57 -9.21 -20.36
C LYS A 4 -2.58 -9.03 -19.21
N TYR A 5 -1.69 -8.04 -19.30
CA TYR A 5 -0.68 -7.75 -18.27
C TYR A 5 -1.23 -6.90 -17.13
N VAL A 6 -2.13 -5.96 -17.42
CA VAL A 6 -2.73 -5.09 -16.41
C VAL A 6 -3.36 -5.85 -15.23
N PRO A 7 -4.21 -6.88 -15.41
CA PRO A 7 -4.77 -7.64 -14.28
C PRO A 7 -3.71 -8.44 -13.50
N ILE A 8 -2.63 -8.88 -14.15
CA ILE A 8 -1.48 -9.49 -13.47
C ILE A 8 -0.78 -8.46 -12.57
N VAL A 9 -0.53 -7.26 -13.07
CA VAL A 9 0.14 -6.19 -12.32
C VAL A 9 -0.73 -5.72 -11.16
N VAL A 10 -2.06 -5.62 -11.34
CA VAL A 10 -2.99 -5.26 -10.26
C VAL A 10 -2.96 -6.30 -9.13
N LYS A 11 -3.03 -7.59 -9.45
CA LYS A 11 -2.92 -8.67 -8.45
C LYS A 11 -1.58 -8.64 -7.72
N LEU A 12 -0.49 -8.32 -8.43
CA LEU A 12 0.82 -8.15 -7.83
C LEU A 12 0.89 -6.92 -6.91
N CYS A 13 0.30 -5.80 -7.31
CA CYS A 13 0.17 -4.60 -6.46
C CYS A 13 -0.62 -4.89 -5.18
N TYR A 14 -1.73 -5.64 -5.25
CA TYR A 14 -2.48 -6.06 -4.07
C TYR A 14 -1.65 -6.97 -3.15
N ALA A 15 -0.85 -7.89 -3.70
CA ALA A 15 0.05 -8.72 -2.92
C ALA A 15 1.12 -7.87 -2.18
N ILE A 16 1.72 -6.91 -2.87
CA ILE A 16 2.69 -5.97 -2.28
C ILE A 16 2.02 -5.12 -1.20
N ALA A 17 0.79 -4.63 -1.43
CA ALA A 17 0.03 -3.88 -0.43
C ALA A 17 -0.19 -4.68 0.86
N GLY A 18 -0.45 -5.99 0.74
CA GLY A 18 -0.55 -6.90 1.90
C GLY A 18 0.76 -6.98 2.70
N VAL A 19 1.90 -7.13 2.03
CA VAL A 19 3.21 -7.17 2.71
C VAL A 19 3.53 -5.84 3.40
N VAL A 20 3.28 -4.71 2.73
CA VAL A 20 3.52 -3.38 3.29
C VAL A 20 2.62 -3.11 4.50
N ALA A 21 1.37 -3.59 4.49
CA ALA A 21 0.46 -3.46 5.62
C ALA A 21 1.00 -4.19 6.87
N VAL A 22 1.54 -5.40 6.70
CA VAL A 22 2.13 -6.17 7.82
C VAL A 22 3.37 -5.47 8.38
N VAL A 23 4.29 -5.02 7.51
CA VAL A 23 5.49 -4.29 7.93
C VAL A 23 5.12 -2.96 8.61
N GLY A 24 4.14 -2.25 8.07
CA GLY A 24 3.60 -1.02 8.64
C GLY A 24 3.05 -1.25 10.05
N ALA A 25 2.22 -2.28 10.23
CA ALA A 25 1.65 -2.62 11.54
C ALA A 25 2.72 -2.94 12.59
N ILE A 26 3.74 -3.73 12.23
CA ILE A 26 4.87 -4.05 13.12
C ILE A 26 5.63 -2.78 13.49
N SER A 27 5.94 -1.92 12.52
CA SER A 27 6.70 -0.68 12.76
C SER A 27 5.96 0.32 13.65
N VAL A 28 4.62 0.38 13.54
CA VAL A 28 3.76 1.21 14.39
C VAL A 28 3.69 0.63 15.80
N TYR A 29 3.56 -0.68 15.94
CA TYR A 29 3.54 -1.35 17.24
C TYR A 29 4.85 -1.13 18.01
N ILE A 30 6.00 -1.27 17.34
CA ILE A 30 7.31 -0.99 17.94
C ILE A 30 7.41 0.48 18.36
N ALA A 31 6.96 1.41 17.51
CA ALA A 31 6.98 2.83 17.85
C ALA A 31 6.11 3.12 19.10
N MET A 32 4.89 2.57 19.15
CA MET A 32 3.96 2.72 20.29
C MET A 32 4.56 2.20 21.60
N ASN A 33 5.30 1.09 21.56
CA ASN A 33 5.93 0.51 22.75
C ASN A 33 7.19 1.25 23.21
N ASN A 34 7.87 1.99 22.33
CA ASN A 34 9.09 2.71 22.68
C ASN A 34 8.85 4.09 23.31
N GLU A 35 7.58 4.51 23.51
CA GLU A 35 7.22 5.87 23.97
C GLU A 35 7.95 7.00 23.23
N GLU A 36 8.34 6.76 21.96
CA GLU A 36 9.00 7.77 21.14
C GLU A 36 8.01 8.92 20.84
N GLN A 37 8.43 10.18 21.01
CA GLN A 37 7.58 11.31 20.61
C GLN A 37 7.23 11.29 19.10
N ASP A 38 7.95 10.49 18.30
CA ASP A 38 7.74 10.31 16.86
C ASP A 38 6.73 9.23 16.46
N VAL A 39 6.06 8.55 17.41
CA VAL A 39 5.01 7.54 17.08
C VAL A 39 3.95 8.14 16.17
N LYS A 40 3.49 9.35 16.47
CA LYS A 40 2.47 10.06 15.68
C LYS A 40 2.93 10.28 14.24
N LYS A 41 4.22 10.60 14.04
CA LYS A 41 4.82 10.84 12.72
C LYS A 41 4.97 9.54 11.93
N LYS A 42 5.46 8.47 12.59
CA LYS A 42 5.53 7.13 11.97
C LYS A 42 4.15 6.62 11.56
N ILE A 43 3.14 6.71 12.43
CA ILE A 43 1.77 6.30 12.11
C ILE A 43 1.26 7.07 10.90
N MET A 44 1.37 8.41 10.91
CA MET A 44 0.90 9.25 9.81
C MET A 44 1.56 8.87 8.47
N MET A 45 2.86 8.57 8.49
CA MET A 45 3.61 8.17 7.31
C MET A 45 3.19 6.78 6.79
N ILE A 46 3.03 5.79 7.68
CA ILE A 46 2.57 4.43 7.32
C ILE A 46 1.15 4.47 6.75
N VAL A 47 0.23 5.22 7.38
CA VAL A 47 -1.17 5.33 6.93
C VAL A 47 -1.23 5.96 5.54
N GLY A 48 -0.46 7.02 5.29
CA GLY A 48 -0.36 7.65 3.96
C GLY A 48 0.17 6.68 2.90
N ALA A 49 1.21 5.90 3.23
CA ALA A 49 1.78 4.92 2.31
C ALA A 49 0.80 3.78 1.97
N CYS A 50 0.05 3.26 2.94
CA CYS A 50 -0.97 2.23 2.72
C CYS A 50 -2.11 2.73 1.82
N ILE A 51 -2.63 3.94 2.07
CA ILE A 51 -3.69 4.54 1.27
C ILE A 51 -3.21 4.79 -0.17
N PHE A 52 -1.98 5.30 -0.33
CA PHE A 52 -1.38 5.53 -1.64
C PHE A 52 -1.23 4.22 -2.44
N LEU A 53 -0.74 3.15 -1.82
CA LEU A 53 -0.59 1.84 -2.49
C LEU A 53 -1.93 1.27 -2.96
N VAL A 54 -2.96 1.36 -2.11
CA VAL A 54 -4.31 0.91 -2.46
C VAL A 54 -4.87 1.77 -3.58
N ALA A 55 -4.74 3.10 -3.50
CA ALA A 55 -5.16 4.03 -4.55
C ALA A 55 -4.42 3.80 -5.88
N ALA A 56 -3.11 3.55 -5.85
CA ALA A 56 -2.32 3.23 -7.03
C ALA A 56 -2.77 1.93 -7.69
N ALA A 57 -3.11 0.90 -6.89
CA ALA A 57 -3.61 -0.37 -7.41
C ALA A 57 -4.93 -0.23 -8.19
N GLN A 58 -5.80 0.72 -7.79
CA GLN A 58 -7.07 0.99 -8.48
C GLN A 58 -6.98 2.08 -9.56
N ALA A 59 -6.02 3.00 -9.46
CA ALA A 59 -5.71 3.95 -10.52
C ALA A 59 -5.03 3.29 -11.72
N LEU A 60 -4.19 2.26 -11.52
CA LEU A 60 -3.49 1.55 -12.61
C LEU A 60 -4.44 1.05 -13.72
N PRO A 61 -5.49 0.24 -13.44
CA PRO A 61 -6.39 -0.26 -14.48
C PRO A 61 -7.20 0.86 -15.15
N LEU A 62 -7.60 1.88 -14.39
CA LEU A 62 -8.29 3.06 -14.90
C LEU A 62 -7.42 3.90 -15.85
N PHE A 63 -6.13 4.06 -15.55
CA PHE A 63 -5.18 4.81 -16.36
C PHE A 63 -4.90 4.15 -17.71
N PHE A 64 -4.93 2.81 -17.76
CA PHE A 64 -4.75 2.03 -18.99
C PHE A 64 -6.06 1.70 -19.71
N GLY A 65 -7.21 2.19 -19.23
CA GLY A 65 -8.53 1.92 -19.83
C GLY A 65 -8.91 0.43 -19.82
N VAL A 66 -8.29 -0.36 -18.96
CA VAL A 66 -8.56 -1.80 -18.83
C VAL A 66 -9.64 -1.98 -17.78
N THR A 67 -10.88 -1.82 -18.21
CA THR A 67 -12.05 -2.27 -17.45
C THR A 67 -12.14 -3.79 -17.58
N ASN A 68 -12.21 -4.47 -16.44
CA ASN A 68 -12.33 -5.93 -16.32
C ASN A 68 -13.51 -6.49 -17.14
#